data_AF-A0A0F7TGP4-F1
#
_entry.id   AF-A0A0F7TGP4-F1
#
_cell.length_a   1.000
_cell.length_b   1.000
_cell.length_c   1.000
_cell.angle_alpha   90.00
_cell.angle_beta   90.00
_cell.angle_gamma   90.00
#
_symmetry.space_group_name_H-M   'P 1'
#
loop_
_entity.id
_entity.type
_entity.pdbx_description
1 polymer ?
#
loop_
_entity_poly.entity_id
_entity_poly.type
_entity_poly.pdbx_seq_one_letter_code
_entity_poly.pdbx_strand_id
1 'polypeptide(L)'
;MCDQATQRLCLTIHNNLHEGDITLKNLISLSGQPYEKGKSLRLLSTEDVENIRIQPGESKSIGFCGSATLALGIEGMLDLHFGDESRITSLYWNGPKDRLDNQFHVSSTDHEHFTVTASIPPDEGVLGDVSVDVRSSLES
;
A
#
# COMPACT_ATOMS: atom_id res chain seq x y z
N MET A 1 -21.89 22.98 -3.19
CA MET A 1 -22.03 21.51 -3.27
C MET A 1 -20.73 20.94 -2.75
N CYS A 2 -20.77 20.25 -1.60
CA CYS A 2 -19.56 19.74 -0.95
C CYS A 2 -18.83 18.77 -1.87
N ASP A 3 -17.56 19.07 -2.09
CA ASP A 3 -16.56 18.31 -2.84
C ASP A 3 -16.47 16.89 -2.27
N GLN A 4 -17.18 15.94 -2.89
CA GLN A 4 -17.15 14.53 -2.49
C GLN A 4 -15.83 13.89 -2.96
N ALA A 5 -14.70 14.30 -2.39
CA ALA A 5 -13.42 13.63 -2.62
C ALA A 5 -13.55 12.16 -2.22
N THR A 6 -13.57 11.22 -3.16
CA THR A 6 -13.73 9.79 -2.84
C THR A 6 -12.62 9.33 -1.89
N GLN A 7 -12.95 8.38 -1.02
CA GLN A 7 -11.97 7.76 -0.14
C GLN A 7 -10.83 7.17 -0.97
N ARG A 8 -9.58 7.41 -0.54
CA ARG A 8 -8.39 7.02 -1.29
C ARG A 8 -7.21 6.71 -0.37
N LEU A 9 -6.35 5.83 -0.85
CA LEU A 9 -5.01 5.55 -0.33
C LEU A 9 -4.01 5.78 -1.47
N CYS A 10 -2.87 6.39 -1.19
CA CYS A 10 -1.67 6.31 -2.03
C CYS A 10 -0.59 5.65 -1.18
N LEU A 11 -0.33 4.37 -1.44
CA LEU A 11 0.68 3.60 -0.74
C LEU A 11 2.01 3.75 -1.47
N THR A 12 3.00 4.37 -0.82
CA THR A 12 4.37 4.48 -1.35
C THR A 12 5.28 3.55 -0.57
N ILE A 13 5.86 2.57 -1.25
CA ILE A 13 6.78 1.60 -0.64
C ILE A 13 8.21 2.01 -1.02
N HIS A 14 9.07 2.16 -0.03
CA HIS A 14 10.49 2.48 -0.17
C HIS A 14 11.33 1.23 0.10
N ASN A 15 12.07 0.78 -0.92
CA ASN A 15 13.05 -0.27 -0.75
C ASN A 15 14.38 0.34 -0.32
N ASN A 16 14.61 0.40 0.99
CA ASN A 16 15.88 0.88 1.56
C ASN A 16 16.85 -0.27 1.87
N LEU A 17 16.67 -1.44 1.24
CA LEU A 17 17.63 -2.55 1.33
C LEU A 17 18.86 -2.26 0.48
N HIS A 18 20.00 -2.84 0.86
CA HIS A 18 21.23 -2.74 0.08
C HIS A 18 21.19 -3.58 -1.20
N GLU A 19 20.50 -4.71 -1.17
CA GLU A 19 20.31 -5.62 -2.29
C GLU A 19 18.92 -6.25 -2.24
N GLY A 20 18.50 -6.83 -3.36
CA GLY A 20 17.23 -7.55 -3.50
C GLY A 20 16.03 -6.65 -3.77
N ASP A 21 15.19 -7.13 -4.69
CA ASP A 21 13.95 -6.46 -5.05
C ASP A 21 12.86 -6.73 -4.00
N ILE A 22 12.03 -5.72 -3.73
CA ILE A 22 10.73 -5.94 -3.09
C ILE A 22 9.71 -6.25 -4.17
N THR A 23 9.04 -7.38 -4.04
CA THR A 23 7.91 -7.77 -4.90
C THR A 23 6.60 -7.70 -4.11
N LEU A 24 5.52 -7.46 -4.83
CA LEU A 24 4.18 -7.30 -4.27
C LEU A 24 3.39 -8.58 -4.57
N LYS A 25 2.78 -9.20 -3.56
CA LYS A 25 2.04 -10.46 -3.72
C LYS A 25 0.75 -10.48 -2.94
N ASN A 26 -0.15 -11.39 -3.30
CA ASN A 26 -1.40 -11.66 -2.61
C ASN A 26 -2.27 -10.40 -2.46
N LEU A 27 -2.38 -9.61 -3.52
CA LEU A 27 -3.24 -8.43 -3.46
C LEU A 27 -4.71 -8.87 -3.37
N ILE A 28 -5.38 -8.45 -2.31
CA ILE A 28 -6.82 -8.60 -2.14
C ILE A 28 -7.44 -7.22 -2.00
N SER A 29 -8.26 -6.82 -2.97
CA SER A 29 -9.07 -5.61 -2.92
C SER A 29 -10.52 -5.98 -2.60
N LEU A 30 -10.95 -5.79 -1.35
CA LEU A 30 -12.33 -6.02 -0.95
C LEU A 30 -13.23 -4.86 -1.43
N SER A 31 -12.72 -3.64 -1.36
CA SER A 31 -13.36 -2.47 -1.96
C SER A 31 -12.34 -1.45 -2.44
N GLY A 32 -12.74 -0.71 -3.48
CA GLY A 32 -11.86 0.19 -4.21
C GLY A 32 -11.09 -0.49 -5.33
N GLN A 33 -10.46 0.33 -6.17
CA GLN A 33 -9.73 -0.13 -7.35
C GLN A 33 -8.30 0.40 -7.34
N PRO A 34 -7.29 -0.45 -7.60
CA PRO A 34 -5.91 0.01 -7.72
C PRO A 34 -5.71 0.80 -9.01
N TYR A 35 -4.86 1.81 -8.93
CA TYR A 35 -4.46 2.65 -10.05
C TYR A 35 -3.04 3.15 -9.85
N GLU A 36 -2.36 3.49 -10.95
CA GLU A 36 -1.12 4.27 -10.89
C GLU A 36 -1.37 5.70 -11.36
N LYS A 37 -0.67 6.65 -10.74
CA LYS A 37 -0.67 8.05 -11.14
C LYS A 37 0.61 8.35 -11.92
N GLY A 38 0.56 8.15 -13.23
CA GLY A 38 1.60 8.58 -14.17
C GLY A 38 1.24 9.89 -14.85
N LYS A 39 1.59 10.02 -16.15
CA LYS A 39 1.10 11.12 -17.02
C LYS A 39 -0.42 11.09 -17.20
N SER A 40 -1.01 9.91 -17.09
CA SER A 40 -2.46 9.66 -17.08
C SER A 40 -2.78 8.67 -15.96
N LEU A 41 -4.00 8.75 -15.43
CA LEU A 41 -4.51 7.73 -14.52
C LEU A 41 -4.71 6.43 -15.30
N ARG A 42 -4.09 5.36 -14.82
CA ARG A 42 -4.26 4.00 -15.37
C ARG A 42 -4.77 3.11 -14.25
N LEU A 43 -5.91 2.47 -14.49
CA LEU A 43 -6.40 1.40 -13.62
C LEU A 43 -5.47 0.20 -13.74
N LEU A 44 -5.19 -0.43 -12.60
CA LEU A 44 -4.38 -1.63 -12.53
C LEU A 44 -5.29 -2.84 -12.30
N SER A 45 -4.93 -3.96 -12.91
CA SER A 45 -5.41 -5.26 -12.48
C SER A 45 -4.62 -5.75 -11.26
N THR A 46 -5.09 -6.81 -10.60
CA THR A 46 -4.32 -7.51 -9.56
C THR A 46 -2.98 -7.99 -10.10
N GLU A 47 -2.97 -8.56 -11.31
CA GLU A 47 -1.76 -9.03 -11.98
C GLU A 47 -0.78 -7.89 -12.29
N ASP A 48 -1.26 -6.71 -12.68
CA ASP A 48 -0.39 -5.54 -12.87
C ASP A 48 0.31 -5.15 -11.56
N VAL A 49 -0.39 -5.21 -10.43
CA VAL A 49 0.19 -4.89 -9.11
C VAL A 49 1.18 -5.97 -8.67
N GLU A 50 0.85 -7.25 -8.83
CA GLU A 50 1.72 -8.35 -8.41
C GLU A 50 2.98 -8.50 -9.28
N ASN A 51 2.98 -7.93 -10.48
CA ASN A 51 4.17 -7.85 -11.32
C ASN A 51 5.10 -6.67 -10.97
N ILE A 52 4.73 -5.83 -9.99
CA ILE A 52 5.58 -4.72 -9.54
C ILE A 52 6.80 -5.27 -8.81
N ARG A 53 7.97 -4.76 -9.22
CA ARG A 53 9.25 -4.94 -8.55
C ARG A 53 9.82 -3.58 -8.18
N ILE A 54 10.30 -3.45 -6.95
CA ILE A 54 10.91 -2.22 -6.43
C ILE A 54 12.37 -2.51 -6.15
N GLN A 55 13.28 -1.94 -6.95
CA GLN A 55 14.72 -2.21 -6.82
C GLN A 55 15.31 -1.52 -5.59
N PRO A 56 16.49 -1.96 -5.10
CA PRO A 56 17.21 -1.27 -4.03
C PRO A 56 17.37 0.23 -4.29
N GLY A 57 17.00 1.05 -3.30
CA GLY A 57 17.05 2.52 -3.38
C GLY A 57 15.90 3.16 -4.16
N GLU A 58 14.98 2.37 -4.72
CA GLU A 58 13.80 2.88 -5.41
C GLU A 58 12.56 2.93 -4.51
N SER A 59 11.55 3.63 -5.00
CA SER A 59 10.22 3.65 -4.38
C SER A 59 9.14 3.54 -5.44
N LYS A 60 8.02 2.90 -5.09
CA LYS A 60 6.85 2.79 -5.96
C LYS A 60 5.60 3.21 -5.22
N SER A 61 4.77 4.02 -5.88
CA SER A 61 3.47 4.43 -5.38
C SER A 61 2.34 3.72 -6.12
N ILE A 62 1.37 3.21 -5.36
CA ILE A 62 0.15 2.58 -5.87
C ILE A 62 -1.03 3.27 -5.20
N GLY A 63 -1.96 3.77 -6.01
CA GLY A 63 -3.19 4.37 -5.54
C GLY A 63 -4.30 3.35 -5.42
N PHE A 64 -5.18 3.51 -4.44
CA PHE A 64 -6.46 2.82 -4.32
C PHE A 64 -7.54 3.88 -4.16
N CYS A 65 -8.60 3.80 -4.95
CA CYS A 65 -9.73 4.73 -4.83
C CYS A 65 -11.04 3.97 -4.66
N GLY A 66 -11.85 4.45 -3.73
CA GLY A 66 -13.23 4.03 -3.56
C GLY A 66 -14.11 4.54 -4.71
N SER A 67 -15.38 4.17 -4.68
CA SER A 67 -16.35 4.56 -5.70
C SER A 67 -17.34 5.58 -5.16
N ALA A 68 -17.34 6.79 -5.73
CA ALA A 68 -18.35 7.80 -5.42
C ALA A 68 -19.76 7.34 -5.84
N THR A 69 -19.86 6.66 -6.98
CA THR A 69 -21.14 6.22 -7.56
C THR A 69 -21.76 5.09 -6.75
N LEU A 70 -20.95 4.15 -6.27
CA LEU A 70 -21.39 3.03 -5.43
C LEU A 70 -21.33 3.35 -3.94
N ALA A 71 -20.85 4.55 -3.59
CA ALA A 71 -20.75 4.98 -2.21
C ALA A 71 -19.89 4.00 -1.37
N LEU A 72 -18.74 3.60 -1.91
CA LEU A 72 -17.81 2.64 -1.30
C LEU A 72 -16.51 3.32 -0.90
N GLY A 73 -15.98 2.88 0.24
CA GLY A 73 -14.63 3.21 0.72
C GLY A 73 -13.55 2.42 -0.02
N ILE A 74 -12.45 2.18 0.69
CA ILE A 74 -11.36 1.29 0.27
C ILE A 74 -11.08 0.29 1.38
N GLU A 75 -10.86 -0.96 1.02
CA GLU A 75 -10.42 -1.98 1.96
C GLU A 75 -9.63 -3.04 1.20
N GLY A 76 -8.50 -3.44 1.76
CA GLY A 76 -7.69 -4.47 1.15
C GLY A 76 -6.44 -4.81 1.93
N MET A 77 -5.69 -5.75 1.38
CA MET A 77 -4.40 -6.18 1.90
C MET A 77 -3.43 -6.53 0.78
N LEU A 78 -2.15 -6.48 1.10
CA LEU A 78 -1.05 -6.77 0.20
C LEU A 78 0.16 -7.28 1.00
N ASP A 79 0.82 -8.31 0.50
CA ASP A 79 2.09 -8.78 1.06
C ASP A 79 3.27 -8.15 0.33
N LEU A 80 4.30 -7.77 1.10
CA LEU A 80 5.62 -7.43 0.57
C LEU A 80 6.53 -8.62 0.71
N HIS A 81 7.27 -8.95 -0.35
CA HIS A 81 8.21 -10.06 -0.39
C HIS A 81 9.60 -9.58 -0.79
N PHE A 82 10.63 -10.19 -0.22
CA PHE A 82 12.00 -10.10 -0.65
C PHE A 82 12.24 -11.17 -1.73
N GLY A 83 12.49 -10.73 -2.96
CA GLY A 83 12.49 -11.63 -4.11
C GLY A 83 11.13 -12.32 -4.28
N ASP A 84 11.13 -13.60 -4.65
CA ASP A 84 9.90 -14.33 -4.99
C ASP A 84 9.32 -15.20 -3.86
N GLU A 85 10.07 -15.49 -2.79
CA GLU A 85 9.68 -16.52 -1.82
C GLU A 85 9.58 -16.00 -0.38
N SER A 86 10.40 -15.05 0.03
CA SER A 86 10.49 -14.62 1.43
C SER A 86 9.54 -13.46 1.71
N ARG A 87 8.49 -13.69 2.50
CA ARG A 87 7.58 -12.61 2.92
C ARG A 87 8.27 -11.70 3.93
N ILE A 88 8.27 -10.40 3.64
CA ILE A 88 8.75 -9.34 4.54
C ILE A 88 7.66 -8.97 5.54
N THR A 89 6.45 -8.66 5.08
CA THR A 89 5.34 -8.18 5.92
C THR A 89 4.00 -8.25 5.17
N SER A 90 2.91 -8.15 5.91
CA SER A 90 1.54 -7.99 5.38
C SER A 90 1.00 -6.60 5.73
N LEU A 91 0.54 -5.88 4.71
CA LEU A 91 -0.09 -4.57 4.82
C LEU A 91 -1.61 -4.71 4.73
N TYR A 92 -2.34 -4.07 5.63
CA TYR A 92 -3.80 -3.97 5.58
C TYR A 92 -4.23 -2.51 5.65
N TRP A 93 -5.28 -2.16 4.92
CA TRP A 93 -5.91 -0.86 5.00
C TRP A 93 -7.43 -0.96 4.99
N ASN A 94 -8.06 -0.03 5.70
CA ASN A 94 -9.49 0.22 5.64
C ASN A 94 -9.74 1.72 5.76
N GLY A 95 -10.19 2.32 4.67
CA GLY A 95 -10.75 3.66 4.67
C GLY A 95 -12.24 3.53 4.39
N PRO A 96 -13.13 3.65 5.39
CA PRO A 96 -14.55 3.53 5.14
C PRO A 96 -15.10 4.76 4.42
N LYS A 97 -16.30 4.63 3.88
CA LYS A 97 -16.96 5.66 3.06
C LYS A 97 -17.36 6.89 3.87
N ASP A 98 -17.76 6.71 5.12
CA ASP A 98 -18.10 7.79 6.07
C ASP A 98 -16.86 8.54 6.58
N ARG A 99 -15.66 7.99 6.35
CA ARG A 99 -14.36 8.62 6.60
C ARG A 99 -14.07 8.85 8.08
N LEU A 100 -14.59 7.95 8.91
CA LEU A 100 -14.25 7.85 10.33
C LEU A 100 -13.48 6.55 10.54
N ASP A 101 -12.61 6.52 11.54
CA ASP A 101 -11.87 5.31 11.93
C ASP A 101 -11.05 4.69 10.77
N ASN A 102 -10.28 5.51 10.06
CA ASN A 102 -9.31 5.03 9.08
C ASN A 102 -8.28 4.09 9.74
N GLN A 103 -7.97 2.98 9.08
CA GLN A 103 -7.04 1.97 9.60
C GLN A 103 -5.94 1.66 8.60
N PHE A 104 -4.72 1.58 9.11
CA PHE A 104 -3.58 1.02 8.39
C PHE A 104 -2.75 0.17 9.35
N HIS A 105 -2.48 -1.07 8.96
CA HIS A 105 -1.77 -2.03 9.81
C HIS A 105 -0.63 -2.69 9.04
N VAL A 106 0.52 -2.75 9.69
CA VAL A 106 1.67 -3.59 9.30
C VAL A 106 1.68 -4.78 10.24
N SER A 107 1.76 -5.99 9.71
CA SER A 107 1.64 -7.22 10.50
C SER A 107 2.48 -8.35 9.91
N SER A 108 2.68 -9.43 10.68
CA SER A 108 3.40 -10.63 10.23
C SER A 108 4.79 -10.33 9.66
N THR A 109 5.45 -9.30 10.19
CA THR A 109 6.77 -8.89 9.73
C THR A 109 7.82 -9.91 10.17
N ASP A 110 8.69 -10.30 9.24
CA ASP A 110 9.90 -11.06 9.55
C ASP A 110 10.94 -10.14 10.21
N HIS A 111 10.76 -9.95 11.52
CA HIS A 111 11.59 -9.06 12.32
C HIS A 111 13.04 -9.53 12.49
N GLU A 112 13.34 -10.81 12.20
CA GLU A 112 14.70 -11.33 12.24
C GLU A 112 15.57 -10.71 11.14
N HIS A 113 14.98 -10.44 9.98
CA HIS A 113 15.69 -9.97 8.79
C HIS A 113 15.35 -8.53 8.41
N PHE A 114 14.11 -8.07 8.68
CA PHE A 114 13.60 -6.80 8.19
C PHE A 114 12.98 -5.93 9.29
N THR A 115 13.21 -4.63 9.15
CA THR A 115 12.48 -3.59 9.87
C THR A 115 11.55 -2.89 8.89
N VAL A 116 10.26 -2.84 9.24
CA VAL A 116 9.24 -2.15 8.45
C VAL A 116 8.61 -1.05 9.29
N THR A 117 8.62 0.17 8.77
CA THR A 117 7.97 1.33 9.40
C THR A 117 6.97 1.94 8.44
N ALA A 118 5.77 2.26 8.92
CA ALA A 118 4.76 2.95 8.15
C ALA A 118 4.44 4.32 8.75
N SER A 119 4.12 5.30 7.90
CA SER A 119 3.56 6.58 8.35
C SER A 119 2.17 6.37 8.95
N ILE A 120 1.82 7.18 9.93
CA ILE A 120 0.50 7.14 10.58
C ILE A 120 -0.52 7.87 9.68
N PRO A 121 -1.58 7.20 9.19
CA PRO A 121 -2.65 7.87 8.45
C PRO A 121 -3.49 8.76 9.38
N PRO A 122 -4.26 9.72 8.84
CA PRO A 122 -5.21 10.48 9.63
C PRO A 122 -6.38 9.60 10.07
N ASP A 123 -6.83 9.75 11.32
CA ASP A 123 -7.97 8.99 11.87
C ASP A 123 -9.30 9.32 11.16
N GLU A 124 -9.46 10.57 10.71
CA GLU A 124 -10.65 11.06 10.02
C GLU A 124 -10.33 11.63 8.63
N GLY A 125 -11.32 11.61 7.74
CA GLY A 125 -11.19 12.09 6.37
C GLY A 125 -10.67 11.01 5.42
N VAL A 126 -10.02 11.43 4.33
CA VAL A 126 -9.44 10.45 3.40
C VAL A 126 -8.21 9.81 4.03
N LEU A 127 -8.06 8.50 3.88
CA LEU A 127 -6.92 7.72 4.40
C LEU A 127 -5.59 8.28 3.86
N GLY A 128 -5.62 8.83 2.63
CA GLY A 128 -4.60 9.75 2.15
C GLY A 128 -3.35 9.03 1.67
N ASP A 129 -2.19 9.58 2.01
CA ASP A 129 -0.90 9.08 1.52
C ASP A 129 -0.21 8.37 2.69
N VAL A 130 0.21 7.12 2.47
CA VAL A 130 0.92 6.30 3.46
C VAL A 130 2.26 5.87 2.86
N SER A 131 3.36 6.16 3.57
CA SER A 131 4.68 5.64 3.24
C SER A 131 4.99 4.39 4.05
N VAL A 132 5.63 3.41 3.42
CA VAL A 132 6.16 2.20 4.06
C VAL A 132 7.63 2.09 3.71
N ASP A 133 8.48 2.14 4.72
CA ASP A 133 9.92 1.97 4.59
C ASP A 133 10.31 0.57 5.02
N VAL A 134 11.09 -0.11 4.17
CA VAL A 134 11.63 -1.45 4.44
C VAL A 134 13.15 -1.36 4.51
N ARG A 135 13.75 -1.87 5.59
CA ARG A 135 15.20 -1.89 5.87
C ARG A 135 15.64 -3.25 6.39
N SER A 136 16.95 -3.54 6.34
CA SER A 136 17.51 -4.72 7.02
C SER A 136 17.59 -4.50 8.53
N SER A 137 17.24 -5.52 9.32
CA SER A 137 17.37 -5.49 10.79
C SER A 137 18.82 -5.62 11.27
N LEU A 138 19.72 -6.14 10.44
CA LEU A 138 21.12 -6.42 10.81
C LEU A 138 22.02 -5.17 10.87
N GLU A 139 21.49 -4.01 10.47
CA GLU A 139 22.22 -2.74 10.40
C GLU A 139 21.70 -1.69 11.41
N SER A 140 20.91 -2.13 12.39
CA SER A 140 20.37 -1.27 13.45
C SER A 140 21.29 -1.15 14.67
#